data_AF-A0A920DSD3-F1
#
_entry.id   AF-A0A920DSD3-F1
#
_cell.length_a   1.000
_cell.length_b   1.000
_cell.length_c   1.000
_cell.angle_alpha   90.00
_cell.angle_beta   90.00
_cell.angle_gamma   90.00
#
_symmetry.space_group_name_H-M   'P 1'
#
loop_
_entity.id
_entity.type
_entity.pdbx_description
1 polymer ?
#
loop_
_entity_poly.entity_id
_entity_poly.type
_entity_poly.pdbx_seq_one_letter_code
_entity_poly.pdbx_strand_id
1 'polypeptide(L)'
;MSVLGCTDEAFIEYDPLYNQDTDPTSCFTIKVYGCTNSIAFNYDSLANTDDGTCVPTIYGCMDPTYDNYNPLAVILDTCLNGENIEIQGCTDESYYEYNPIATIDTLGHCINLKIFGCTNELALNYNEDANLDDGSCYIIISGCTDPAALNYNPEAFEDDQSCLFGGCIDPSAFNYNPSANINDGTCEYNEIIGCTDADFFEFNSEANISDSNLCITLKVFGCIDNAYLEYWNYSNNIITPLEVVANVDDGSCETLIVEGCLDPNYLEYDPNANVDDTSCSTTEVLGCMDFNYLEYDQLANSGEQELYCQTLIFEGCMDENYLEYNPFANVDDGSCLTFKVYGCTDPTQCNYDETATVNDDSCYNNDLGCGCDAPAAEQGYDCDGNCLSDVDSDGICDEFEIEGCQDPLAANYNWFSTEADFVNTQDALIQIILNTIQMQTWTMVLVKS
;
A
#
# COMPACT_ATOMS: atom_id res chain seq x y z
N MET A 1 -46.72 -31.02 -44.67
CA MET A 1 -48.16 -31.29 -44.77
C MET A 1 -48.32 -32.51 -45.66
N SER A 2 -49.22 -33.46 -45.36
CA SER A 2 -49.45 -34.59 -46.26
C SER A 2 -50.24 -34.10 -47.48
N VAL A 3 -49.74 -34.37 -48.68
CA VAL A 3 -50.41 -34.04 -49.94
C VAL A 3 -50.84 -35.37 -50.53
N LEU A 4 -52.16 -35.56 -50.61
CA LEU A 4 -52.78 -36.83 -50.97
C LEU A 4 -52.92 -36.97 -52.49
N GLY A 5 -52.50 -38.09 -53.04
CA GLY A 5 -52.65 -38.42 -54.47
C GLY A 5 -51.83 -39.64 -54.87
N CYS A 6 -51.78 -39.97 -56.16
CA CYS A 6 -51.04 -41.13 -56.64
C CYS A 6 -49.53 -40.92 -56.44
N THR A 7 -48.90 -41.83 -55.69
CA THR A 7 -47.45 -41.76 -55.37
C THR A 7 -46.62 -42.77 -56.17
N ASP A 8 -47.24 -43.55 -57.06
CA ASP A 8 -46.59 -44.58 -57.87
C ASP A 8 -46.29 -44.08 -59.29
N GLU A 9 -45.00 -43.88 -59.58
CA GLU A 9 -44.47 -43.43 -60.88
C GLU A 9 -44.92 -44.29 -62.07
N ALA A 10 -45.35 -45.53 -61.84
CA ALA A 10 -45.85 -46.43 -62.88
C ALA A 10 -47.21 -46.03 -63.46
N PHE A 11 -47.91 -45.06 -62.87
CA PHE A 11 -49.24 -44.61 -63.31
C PHE A 11 -49.20 -43.21 -63.93
N ILE A 12 -50.16 -42.91 -64.81
CA ILE A 12 -50.28 -41.60 -65.46
C ILE A 12 -50.56 -40.50 -64.43
N GLU A 13 -51.35 -40.81 -63.41
CA GLU A 13 -51.80 -39.88 -62.38
C GLU A 13 -50.74 -39.54 -61.31
N TYR A 14 -49.52 -40.06 -61.45
CA TYR A 14 -48.40 -39.75 -60.56
C TYR A 14 -47.99 -38.27 -60.60
N ASP A 15 -47.87 -37.66 -59.43
CA ASP A 15 -47.26 -36.34 -59.25
C ASP A 15 -46.20 -36.40 -58.13
N PRO A 16 -44.96 -35.94 -58.37
CA PRO A 16 -43.89 -35.92 -57.36
C PRO A 16 -44.18 -35.05 -56.13
N LEU A 17 -45.22 -34.20 -56.16
CA LEU A 17 -45.67 -33.41 -55.02
C LEU A 17 -46.55 -34.20 -54.03
N TYR A 18 -47.14 -35.32 -54.46
CA TYR A 18 -47.90 -36.22 -53.59
C TYR A 18 -46.95 -37.08 -52.75
N ASN A 19 -47.17 -37.11 -51.44
CA ASN A 19 -46.31 -37.83 -50.49
C ASN A 19 -47.06 -38.88 -49.67
N GLN A 20 -48.36 -39.06 -49.95
CA GLN A 20 -49.19 -40.07 -49.30
C GLN A 20 -50.35 -40.46 -50.22
N ASP A 21 -50.57 -41.76 -50.44
CA ASP A 21 -51.75 -42.28 -51.14
C ASP A 21 -52.67 -43.01 -50.14
N THR A 22 -53.87 -42.49 -49.93
CA THR A 22 -54.89 -43.11 -49.06
C THR A 22 -56.17 -43.49 -49.80
N ASP A 23 -56.24 -43.23 -51.11
CA ASP A 23 -57.40 -43.53 -51.95
C ASP A 23 -57.01 -44.58 -52.99
N PRO A 24 -57.53 -45.82 -52.92
CA PRO A 24 -57.17 -46.88 -53.86
C PRO A 24 -57.59 -46.61 -55.32
N THR A 25 -58.30 -45.51 -55.59
CA THR A 25 -58.64 -45.06 -56.94
C THR A 25 -57.72 -43.95 -57.47
N SER A 26 -56.76 -43.47 -56.68
CA SER A 26 -55.87 -42.37 -57.05
C SER A 26 -54.89 -42.75 -58.18
N CYS A 27 -54.32 -43.96 -58.15
CA CYS A 27 -53.51 -44.54 -59.21
C CYS A 27 -54.37 -45.46 -60.09
N PHE A 28 -54.98 -44.91 -61.14
CA PHE A 28 -55.97 -45.63 -61.93
C PHE A 28 -55.41 -46.19 -63.25
N THR A 29 -54.63 -45.39 -63.98
CA THR A 29 -54.17 -45.75 -65.34
C THR A 29 -52.68 -46.10 -65.35
N ILE A 30 -52.36 -47.39 -65.50
CA ILE A 30 -50.96 -47.83 -65.62
C ILE A 30 -50.33 -47.31 -66.91
N LYS A 31 -49.08 -46.82 -66.84
CA LYS A 31 -48.30 -46.44 -68.02
C LYS A 31 -47.98 -47.68 -68.85
N VAL A 32 -48.45 -47.69 -70.09
CA VAL A 32 -48.06 -48.65 -71.12
C VAL A 32 -47.21 -47.89 -72.12
N TYR A 33 -45.92 -48.22 -72.12
CA TYR A 33 -44.93 -47.60 -72.98
C TYR A 33 -44.98 -48.20 -74.39
N GLY A 34 -44.92 -47.34 -75.39
CA GLY A 34 -44.83 -47.70 -76.80
C GLY A 34 -45.16 -46.50 -77.68
N CYS A 35 -45.05 -46.65 -78.99
CA CYS A 35 -45.36 -45.54 -79.87
C CYS A 35 -46.87 -45.22 -79.84
N THR A 36 -47.24 -44.05 -79.32
CA THR A 36 -48.63 -43.59 -79.23
C THR A 36 -49.11 -42.89 -80.52
N ASN A 37 -48.20 -42.59 -81.44
CA ASN A 37 -48.52 -41.92 -82.69
C ASN A 37 -49.19 -42.88 -83.67
N SER A 38 -50.50 -42.71 -83.89
CA SER A 38 -51.32 -43.56 -84.77
C SER A 38 -50.87 -43.62 -86.24
N ILE A 39 -50.03 -42.68 -86.69
CA ILE A 39 -49.47 -42.67 -88.06
C ILE A 39 -48.04 -43.21 -88.14
N ALA A 40 -47.46 -43.73 -87.05
CA ALA A 40 -46.14 -44.36 -87.06
C ALA A 40 -46.19 -45.85 -87.46
N PHE A 41 -45.11 -46.37 -88.05
CA PHE A 41 -45.03 -47.75 -88.52
C PHE A 41 -45.17 -48.78 -87.38
N ASN A 42 -44.65 -48.45 -86.20
CA ASN A 42 -44.73 -49.27 -85.01
C ASN A 42 -45.72 -48.72 -83.97
N TYR A 43 -46.78 -48.05 -84.41
CA TYR A 43 -47.88 -47.63 -83.54
C TYR A 43 -48.39 -48.80 -82.68
N ASP A 44 -48.45 -48.61 -81.37
CA ASP A 44 -49.02 -49.55 -80.42
C ASP A 44 -50.35 -48.99 -79.88
N SER A 45 -51.45 -49.62 -80.25
CA SER A 45 -52.79 -49.22 -79.78
C SER A 45 -53.03 -49.42 -78.29
N LEU A 46 -52.14 -50.14 -77.60
CA LEU A 46 -52.18 -50.34 -76.15
C LEU A 46 -51.30 -49.34 -75.42
N ALA A 47 -50.39 -48.63 -76.11
CA ALA A 47 -49.55 -47.63 -75.50
C ALA A 47 -50.35 -46.37 -75.15
N ASN A 48 -50.17 -45.88 -73.93
CA ASN A 48 -50.71 -44.61 -73.46
C ASN A 48 -49.62 -43.61 -73.06
N THR A 49 -48.35 -44.03 -73.11
CA THR A 49 -47.18 -43.23 -72.81
C THR A 49 -46.16 -43.44 -73.93
N ASP A 50 -45.80 -42.37 -74.65
CA ASP A 50 -44.80 -42.45 -75.73
C ASP A 50 -43.41 -42.73 -75.14
N ASP A 51 -42.74 -43.76 -75.64
CA ASP A 51 -41.38 -44.12 -75.24
C ASP A 51 -40.31 -43.59 -76.22
N GLY A 52 -40.72 -42.79 -77.20
CA GLY A 52 -39.85 -42.21 -78.21
C GLY A 52 -39.40 -43.21 -79.27
N THR A 53 -39.96 -44.43 -79.28
CA THR A 53 -39.63 -45.45 -80.29
C THR A 53 -40.41 -45.29 -81.59
N CYS A 54 -41.28 -44.28 -81.73
CA CYS A 54 -42.06 -44.04 -82.94
C CYS A 54 -41.19 -43.96 -84.20
N VAL A 55 -41.36 -44.92 -85.10
CA VAL A 55 -40.76 -44.98 -86.42
C VAL A 55 -41.69 -44.27 -87.40
N PRO A 56 -41.27 -43.17 -88.05
CA PRO A 56 -42.11 -42.47 -89.02
C PRO A 56 -42.50 -43.38 -90.18
N THR A 57 -43.74 -43.26 -90.65
CA THR A 57 -44.19 -43.97 -91.85
C THR A 57 -43.67 -43.23 -93.09
N ILE A 58 -42.50 -43.65 -93.58
CA ILE A 58 -41.85 -43.06 -94.75
C ILE A 58 -42.20 -43.90 -95.99
N TYR A 59 -42.95 -43.29 -96.91
CA TYR A 59 -43.22 -43.82 -98.24
C TYR A 59 -42.06 -43.51 -99.19
N GLY A 60 -41.75 -44.44 -100.07
CA GLY A 60 -40.80 -44.22 -101.16
C GLY A 60 -40.41 -45.51 -101.87
N CYS A 61 -39.78 -45.37 -103.03
CA CYS A 61 -39.22 -46.52 -103.71
C CYS A 61 -37.98 -47.02 -102.93
N MET A 62 -37.90 -48.33 -102.67
CA MET A 62 -36.73 -48.94 -101.99
C MET A 62 -35.62 -49.34 -102.98
N ASP A 63 -35.85 -49.15 -104.29
CA ASP A 63 -34.90 -49.48 -105.34
C ASP A 63 -34.13 -48.21 -105.78
N PRO A 64 -32.80 -48.16 -105.62
CA PRO A 64 -31.96 -46.99 -105.94
C PRO A 64 -31.85 -46.69 -107.44
N THR A 65 -32.46 -47.49 -108.31
CA THR A 65 -32.51 -47.26 -109.76
C THR A 65 -33.66 -46.37 -110.22
N TYR A 66 -34.52 -45.92 -109.29
CA TYR A 66 -35.66 -45.05 -109.56
C TYR A 66 -35.48 -43.65 -108.96
N ASP A 67 -36.01 -42.62 -109.62
CA ASP A 67 -35.82 -41.22 -109.24
C ASP A 67 -36.45 -40.86 -107.87
N ASN A 68 -37.53 -41.53 -107.49
CA ASN A 68 -38.16 -41.37 -106.16
C ASN A 68 -37.66 -42.41 -105.14
N TYR A 69 -36.43 -42.90 -105.31
CA TYR A 69 -35.75 -43.72 -104.31
C TYR A 69 -35.62 -42.97 -102.99
N ASN A 70 -36.13 -43.57 -101.92
CA ASN A 70 -35.92 -43.08 -100.56
C ASN A 70 -35.25 -44.19 -99.73
N PRO A 71 -33.97 -44.03 -99.36
CA PRO A 71 -33.23 -45.03 -98.56
C PRO A 71 -33.81 -45.22 -97.16
N LEU A 72 -34.72 -44.34 -96.71
CA LEU A 72 -35.38 -44.39 -95.41
C LEU A 72 -36.84 -44.88 -95.51
N ALA A 73 -37.34 -45.23 -96.70
CA ALA A 73 -38.69 -45.76 -96.85
C ALA A 73 -38.82 -47.12 -96.15
N VAL A 74 -39.87 -47.27 -95.35
CA VAL A 74 -40.22 -48.52 -94.65
C VAL A 74 -41.47 -49.20 -95.24
N ILE A 75 -42.19 -48.51 -96.14
CA ILE A 75 -43.31 -49.03 -96.92
C ILE A 75 -43.02 -48.76 -98.41
N LEU A 76 -43.14 -49.81 -99.25
CA LEU A 76 -42.91 -49.71 -100.69
C LEU A 76 -44.01 -48.86 -101.35
N ASP A 77 -43.61 -47.72 -101.88
CA ASP A 77 -44.43 -46.89 -102.76
C ASP A 77 -44.09 -47.13 -104.24
N THR A 78 -44.91 -46.64 -105.17
CA THR A 78 -44.74 -46.82 -106.61
C THR A 78 -43.40 -46.23 -107.08
N CYS A 79 -42.53 -47.06 -107.67
CA CYS A 79 -41.23 -46.65 -108.20
C CYS A 79 -41.37 -45.94 -109.57
N LEU A 80 -40.89 -44.70 -109.68
CA LEU A 80 -41.08 -43.82 -110.84
C LEU A 80 -39.74 -43.37 -111.45
N ASN A 81 -39.67 -43.23 -112.78
CA ASN A 81 -38.53 -42.69 -113.53
C ASN A 81 -39.01 -41.52 -114.43
N GLY A 82 -38.53 -40.31 -114.12
CA GLY A 82 -38.50 -39.04 -114.85
C GLY A 82 -39.63 -38.66 -115.81
N GLU A 83 -40.56 -37.83 -115.33
CA GLU A 83 -40.88 -36.46 -115.80
C GLU A 83 -41.98 -35.89 -114.87
N ASN A 84 -41.70 -34.77 -114.15
CA ASN A 84 -42.60 -34.05 -113.22
C ASN A 84 -43.40 -34.92 -112.24
N ILE A 85 -42.78 -35.26 -111.11
CA ILE A 85 -43.45 -35.96 -110.01
C ILE A 85 -44.18 -34.93 -109.14
N GLU A 86 -45.50 -34.89 -109.23
CA GLU A 86 -46.36 -34.23 -108.25
C GLU A 86 -46.46 -35.13 -107.01
N ILE A 87 -45.71 -34.81 -105.96
CA ILE A 87 -45.82 -35.53 -104.68
C ILE A 87 -47.00 -34.95 -103.94
N GLN A 88 -48.05 -35.76 -103.84
CA GLN A 88 -49.30 -35.37 -103.19
C GLN A 88 -49.16 -35.48 -101.67
N GLY A 89 -49.49 -34.40 -100.96
CA GLY A 89 -49.47 -34.36 -99.50
C GLY A 89 -49.69 -32.93 -98.99
N CYS A 90 -49.84 -32.77 -97.68
CA CYS A 90 -50.04 -31.45 -97.10
C CYS A 90 -48.77 -30.61 -97.26
N THR A 91 -48.88 -29.45 -97.90
CA THR A 91 -47.74 -28.53 -98.12
C THR A 91 -47.64 -27.44 -97.06
N ASP A 92 -48.57 -27.38 -96.11
CA ASP A 92 -48.63 -26.35 -95.06
C ASP A 92 -48.10 -26.89 -93.72
N GLU A 93 -47.01 -26.28 -93.24
CA GLU A 93 -46.33 -26.65 -91.98
C GLU A 93 -47.20 -26.47 -90.72
N SER A 94 -48.28 -25.69 -90.82
CA SER A 94 -49.24 -25.43 -89.76
C SER A 94 -50.10 -26.66 -89.42
N TYR A 95 -50.06 -27.72 -90.22
CA TYR A 95 -50.86 -28.94 -90.01
C TYR A 95 -49.99 -30.12 -89.57
N TYR A 96 -50.59 -31.10 -88.89
CA TYR A 96 -49.90 -32.33 -88.49
C TYR A 96 -49.46 -33.18 -89.68
N GLU A 97 -50.23 -33.15 -90.76
CA GLU A 97 -49.98 -33.93 -91.96
C GLU A 97 -48.92 -33.32 -92.90
N TYR A 98 -48.30 -32.19 -92.51
CA TYR A 98 -47.28 -31.52 -93.30
C TYR A 98 -46.21 -32.50 -93.76
N ASN A 99 -46.03 -32.58 -95.08
CA ASN A 99 -45.00 -33.38 -95.69
C ASN A 99 -44.02 -32.44 -96.43
N PRO A 100 -42.77 -32.30 -95.96
CA PRO A 100 -41.80 -31.38 -96.55
C PRO A 100 -41.37 -31.75 -97.99
N ILE A 101 -41.70 -32.96 -98.46
CA ILE A 101 -41.46 -33.37 -99.85
C ILE A 101 -42.71 -33.24 -100.74
N ALA A 102 -43.88 -32.92 -100.19
CA ALA A 102 -45.08 -32.72 -100.98
C ALA A 102 -44.97 -31.43 -101.81
N THR A 103 -45.37 -31.51 -103.07
CA THR A 103 -45.32 -30.38 -104.03
C THR A 103 -46.70 -29.84 -104.36
N ILE A 104 -47.77 -30.58 -104.05
CA ILE A 104 -49.15 -30.15 -104.28
C ILE A 104 -50.13 -30.80 -103.29
N ASP A 105 -51.13 -30.04 -102.84
CA ASP A 105 -52.28 -30.54 -102.07
C ASP A 105 -53.58 -30.39 -102.87
N THR A 106 -53.98 -31.44 -103.60
CA THR A 106 -55.18 -31.46 -104.45
C THR A 106 -56.38 -32.16 -103.84
N LEU A 107 -56.22 -32.91 -102.74
CA LEU A 107 -57.32 -33.67 -102.09
C LEU A 107 -57.58 -33.28 -100.62
N GLY A 108 -56.96 -32.22 -100.10
CA GLY A 108 -57.19 -31.75 -98.74
C GLY A 108 -56.49 -32.63 -97.70
N HIS A 109 -55.20 -32.84 -97.88
CA HIS A 109 -54.38 -33.64 -96.96
C HIS A 109 -54.02 -32.87 -95.68
N CYS A 110 -54.09 -31.54 -95.70
CA CYS A 110 -53.99 -30.71 -94.50
C CYS A 110 -55.34 -30.73 -93.75
N ILE A 111 -55.48 -31.61 -92.76
CA ILE A 111 -56.76 -31.81 -92.06
C ILE A 111 -56.67 -31.27 -90.63
N ASN A 112 -55.63 -31.64 -89.89
CA ASN A 112 -55.49 -31.29 -88.49
C ASN A 112 -54.54 -30.10 -88.32
N LEU A 113 -55.12 -28.90 -88.16
CA LEU A 113 -54.37 -27.68 -87.88
C LEU A 113 -53.75 -27.76 -86.48
N LYS A 114 -52.46 -27.42 -86.34
CA LYS A 114 -51.80 -27.26 -85.04
C LYS A 114 -52.30 -25.97 -84.39
N ILE A 115 -52.97 -26.08 -83.25
CA ILE A 115 -53.44 -24.94 -82.46
C ILE A 115 -52.63 -24.93 -81.17
N PHE A 116 -51.77 -23.91 -81.04
CA PHE A 116 -50.93 -23.69 -79.87
C PHE A 116 -51.72 -23.04 -78.75
N GLY A 117 -51.51 -23.51 -77.52
CA GLY A 117 -52.06 -22.92 -76.31
C GLY A 117 -52.05 -23.91 -75.16
N CYS A 118 -52.39 -23.46 -73.95
CA CYS A 118 -52.40 -24.34 -72.79
C CYS A 118 -53.47 -25.44 -72.93
N THR A 119 -53.04 -26.71 -72.91
CA THR A 119 -53.94 -27.87 -73.00
C THR A 119 -54.33 -28.45 -71.63
N ASN A 120 -53.83 -27.89 -70.52
CA ASN A 120 -54.16 -28.34 -69.16
C ASN A 120 -55.46 -27.70 -68.65
N GLU A 121 -56.51 -28.50 -68.46
CA GLU A 121 -57.84 -28.05 -67.99
C GLU A 121 -57.85 -27.38 -66.61
N LEU A 122 -56.82 -27.59 -65.79
CA LEU A 122 -56.68 -26.98 -64.46
C LEU A 122 -55.96 -25.62 -64.49
N ALA A 123 -55.39 -25.23 -65.63
CA ALA A 123 -54.73 -23.94 -65.79
C ALA A 123 -55.75 -22.82 -66.06
N LEU A 124 -55.48 -21.62 -65.57
CA LEU A 124 -56.39 -20.48 -65.74
C LEU A 124 -56.48 -19.98 -67.17
N ASN A 125 -55.46 -20.25 -67.98
CA ASN A 125 -55.40 -19.93 -69.39
C ASN A 125 -55.57 -21.15 -70.30
N TYR A 126 -56.22 -22.20 -69.80
CA TYR A 126 -56.64 -23.34 -70.60
C TYR A 126 -57.36 -22.86 -71.87
N ASN A 127 -56.95 -23.38 -73.02
CA ASN A 127 -57.55 -23.11 -74.31
C ASN A 127 -58.16 -24.40 -74.86
N GLU A 128 -59.49 -24.48 -74.89
CA GLU A 128 -60.22 -25.66 -75.36
C GLU A 128 -59.97 -26.00 -76.84
N ASP A 129 -59.54 -25.02 -77.63
CA ASP A 129 -59.20 -25.22 -79.04
C ASP A 129 -57.74 -25.66 -79.24
N ALA A 130 -56.89 -25.54 -78.21
CA ALA A 130 -55.49 -25.92 -78.31
C ALA A 130 -55.33 -27.44 -78.38
N ASN A 131 -54.54 -27.90 -79.34
CA ASN A 131 -54.19 -29.31 -79.50
C ASN A 131 -52.68 -29.57 -79.44
N LEU A 132 -51.91 -28.51 -79.16
CA LEU A 132 -50.47 -28.56 -78.95
C LEU A 132 -50.10 -27.57 -77.84
N ASP A 133 -49.53 -28.07 -76.75
CA ASP A 133 -49.12 -27.22 -75.64
C ASP A 133 -47.95 -26.33 -76.05
N ASP A 134 -48.08 -25.03 -75.80
CA ASP A 134 -47.04 -24.02 -76.06
C ASP A 134 -46.26 -23.63 -74.79
N GLY A 135 -46.54 -24.29 -73.66
CA GLY A 135 -45.92 -24.03 -72.37
C GLY A 135 -46.44 -22.76 -71.71
N SER A 136 -47.55 -22.17 -72.20
CA SER A 136 -48.15 -20.98 -71.61
C SER A 136 -48.96 -21.26 -70.35
N CYS A 137 -49.22 -22.52 -69.98
CA CYS A 137 -50.05 -22.87 -68.82
C CYS A 137 -49.56 -22.23 -67.52
N TYR A 138 -50.44 -21.51 -66.81
CA TYR A 138 -50.18 -21.05 -65.45
C TYR A 138 -51.34 -21.38 -64.49
N ILE A 139 -50.97 -21.87 -63.31
CA ILE A 139 -51.87 -22.25 -62.21
C ILE A 139 -51.62 -21.27 -61.06
N ILE A 140 -52.67 -20.84 -60.36
CA ILE A 140 -52.51 -20.09 -59.09
C ILE A 140 -52.24 -21.10 -57.97
N ILE A 141 -51.07 -20.97 -57.35
CA ILE A 141 -50.74 -21.68 -56.12
C ILE A 141 -51.15 -20.78 -54.95
N SER A 142 -52.12 -21.24 -54.15
CA SER A 142 -52.53 -20.57 -52.91
C SER A 142 -51.72 -21.10 -51.73
N GLY A 143 -51.36 -20.21 -50.80
CA GLY A 143 -50.60 -20.55 -49.59
C GLY A 143 -50.07 -19.31 -48.90
N CYS A 144 -49.47 -19.45 -47.72
CA CYS A 144 -48.93 -18.30 -47.00
C CYS A 144 -47.85 -17.57 -47.80
N THR A 145 -48.06 -16.28 -48.10
CA THR A 145 -47.10 -15.46 -48.86
C THR A 145 -46.22 -14.58 -48.00
N ASP A 146 -46.41 -14.57 -46.67
CA ASP A 146 -45.60 -13.79 -45.73
C ASP A 146 -44.28 -14.52 -45.39
N PRO A 147 -43.11 -13.98 -45.76
CA PRO A 147 -41.81 -14.59 -45.45
C PRO A 147 -41.49 -14.71 -43.96
N ALA A 148 -42.21 -13.99 -43.09
CA ALA A 148 -42.05 -14.07 -41.64
C ALA A 148 -42.83 -15.22 -40.99
N ALA A 149 -43.71 -15.90 -41.74
CA ALA A 149 -44.49 -17.03 -41.24
C ALA A 149 -43.70 -18.34 -41.28
N LEU A 150 -43.97 -19.24 -40.32
CA LEU A 150 -43.34 -20.56 -40.22
C LEU A 150 -43.70 -21.50 -41.39
N ASN A 151 -44.83 -21.27 -42.04
CA ASN A 151 -45.31 -22.03 -43.20
C ASN A 151 -45.33 -21.20 -44.49
N TYR A 152 -44.45 -20.20 -44.60
CA TYR A 152 -44.25 -19.45 -45.83
C TYR A 152 -44.03 -20.38 -47.03
N ASN A 153 -44.82 -20.19 -48.09
CA ASN A 153 -44.66 -20.89 -49.35
C ASN A 153 -44.13 -19.90 -50.42
N PRO A 154 -42.86 -20.02 -50.83
CA PRO A 154 -42.29 -19.15 -51.86
C PRO A 154 -42.90 -19.34 -53.26
N GLU A 155 -43.63 -20.43 -53.49
CA GLU A 155 -44.32 -20.71 -54.76
C GLU A 155 -45.77 -20.20 -54.76
N ALA A 156 -46.29 -19.74 -53.62
CA ALA A 156 -47.64 -19.19 -53.53
C ALA A 156 -47.71 -17.77 -54.10
N PHE A 157 -48.69 -17.53 -54.96
CA PHE A 157 -48.98 -16.21 -55.53
C PHE A 157 -50.20 -15.54 -54.89
N GLU A 158 -51.05 -16.32 -54.20
CA GLU A 158 -52.19 -15.81 -53.45
C GLU A 158 -52.15 -16.29 -52.00
N ASP A 159 -52.30 -15.35 -51.06
CA ASP A 159 -52.38 -15.66 -49.64
C ASP A 159 -53.73 -16.28 -49.28
N ASP A 160 -53.71 -17.51 -48.77
CA ASP A 160 -54.89 -18.24 -48.30
C ASP A 160 -55.21 -17.99 -46.82
N GLN A 161 -54.48 -17.07 -46.17
CA GLN A 161 -54.56 -16.76 -44.74
C GLN A 161 -54.14 -17.94 -43.83
N SER A 162 -53.38 -18.90 -44.36
CA SER A 162 -52.85 -20.03 -43.57
C SER A 162 -51.59 -19.69 -42.77
N CYS A 163 -51.05 -18.47 -42.85
CA CYS A 163 -49.78 -18.09 -42.21
C CYS A 163 -49.75 -18.36 -40.70
N LEU A 164 -48.69 -19.03 -40.23
CA LEU A 164 -48.45 -19.39 -38.84
C LEU A 164 -47.31 -18.54 -38.25
N PHE A 165 -47.60 -17.81 -37.19
CA PHE A 165 -46.63 -16.96 -36.48
C PHE A 165 -46.42 -17.48 -35.05
N GLY A 166 -45.20 -17.89 -34.76
CA GLY A 166 -44.80 -18.38 -33.44
C GLY A 166 -44.69 -17.26 -32.41
N GLY A 167 -45.16 -17.53 -31.20
CA GLY A 167 -44.97 -16.68 -30.02
C GLY A 167 -45.93 -17.06 -28.90
N CYS A 168 -45.84 -16.38 -27.76
CA CYS A 168 -46.77 -16.64 -26.67
C CYS A 168 -48.17 -16.09 -26.98
N ILE A 169 -49.18 -16.97 -27.02
CA ILE A 169 -50.59 -16.62 -27.29
C ILE A 169 -51.43 -16.41 -26.02
N ASP A 170 -50.83 -16.59 -24.83
CA ASP A 170 -51.52 -16.43 -23.56
C ASP A 170 -51.47 -14.97 -23.10
N PRO A 171 -52.60 -14.24 -23.02
CA PRO A 171 -52.63 -12.85 -22.56
C PRO A 171 -52.18 -12.65 -21.11
N SER A 172 -52.05 -13.72 -20.32
CA SER A 172 -51.55 -13.69 -18.95
C SER A 172 -50.03 -13.85 -18.83
N ALA A 173 -49.32 -14.15 -19.93
CA ALA A 173 -47.86 -14.23 -19.93
C ALA A 173 -47.22 -12.86 -20.20
N PHE A 174 -46.04 -12.61 -19.63
CA PHE A 174 -45.33 -11.33 -19.78
C PHE A 174 -44.88 -11.04 -21.21
N ASN A 175 -44.60 -12.08 -21.99
CA ASN A 175 -44.17 -11.98 -23.37
C ASN A 175 -45.30 -12.33 -24.37
N TYR A 176 -46.56 -12.08 -23.99
CA TYR A 176 -47.71 -12.22 -24.89
C TYR A 176 -47.49 -11.45 -26.19
N ASN A 177 -47.59 -12.16 -27.32
CA ASN A 177 -47.48 -11.60 -28.66
C ASN A 177 -48.86 -11.63 -29.34
N PRO A 178 -49.55 -10.49 -29.52
CA PRO A 178 -50.87 -10.44 -30.16
C PRO A 178 -50.86 -10.81 -31.64
N SER A 179 -49.69 -10.88 -32.28
CA SER A 179 -49.53 -11.31 -33.68
C SER A 179 -49.25 -12.81 -33.82
N ALA A 180 -48.99 -13.52 -32.71
CA ALA A 180 -48.79 -14.96 -32.73
C ALA A 180 -50.14 -15.70 -32.80
N ASN A 181 -50.22 -16.73 -33.63
CA ASN A 181 -51.39 -17.60 -33.73
C ASN A 181 -51.07 -19.08 -33.47
N ILE A 182 -49.81 -19.38 -33.15
CA ILE A 182 -49.36 -20.68 -32.66
C ILE A 182 -48.44 -20.48 -31.46
N ASN A 183 -48.73 -21.18 -30.36
CA ASN A 183 -47.88 -21.15 -29.17
C ASN A 183 -46.58 -21.92 -29.45
N ASP A 184 -45.44 -21.25 -29.35
CA ASP A 184 -44.11 -21.83 -29.53
C ASP A 184 -43.47 -22.32 -28.22
N GLY A 185 -44.21 -22.25 -27.11
CA GLY A 185 -43.74 -22.67 -25.79
C GLY A 185 -42.87 -21.63 -25.08
N THR A 186 -42.75 -20.41 -25.62
CA THR A 186 -41.94 -19.35 -25.02
C THR A 186 -42.65 -18.59 -23.89
N CYS A 187 -43.92 -18.87 -23.58
CA CYS A 187 -44.69 -18.11 -22.58
C CYS A 187 -43.98 -18.02 -21.21
N GLU A 188 -43.72 -16.79 -20.77
CA GLU A 188 -43.06 -16.49 -19.51
C GLU A 188 -44.08 -16.12 -18.42
N TYR A 189 -44.14 -16.93 -17.35
CA TYR A 189 -45.07 -16.79 -16.23
C TYR A 189 -44.38 -16.53 -14.88
N ASN A 190 -43.05 -16.42 -14.85
CA ASN A 190 -42.31 -16.36 -13.59
C ASN A 190 -42.41 -14.95 -12.99
N GLU A 191 -43.34 -14.76 -12.06
CA GLU A 191 -43.34 -13.63 -11.15
C GLU A 191 -42.20 -13.82 -10.13
N ILE A 192 -41.06 -13.16 -10.38
CA ILE A 192 -39.95 -13.13 -9.43
C ILE A 192 -40.11 -11.85 -8.62
N ILE A 193 -40.74 -11.99 -7.47
CA ILE A 193 -40.88 -10.90 -6.49
C ILE A 193 -39.58 -10.78 -5.72
N GLY A 194 -39.03 -9.57 -5.64
CA GLY A 194 -37.80 -9.34 -4.91
C GLY A 194 -37.50 -7.86 -4.71
N CYS A 195 -36.46 -7.59 -3.92
CA CYS A 195 -35.92 -6.25 -3.85
C CYS A 195 -35.20 -5.93 -5.16
N THR A 196 -35.69 -4.92 -5.87
CA THR A 196 -35.08 -4.47 -7.14
C THR A 196 -34.07 -3.33 -6.93
N ASP A 197 -33.88 -2.89 -5.69
CA ASP A 197 -32.98 -1.81 -5.33
C ASP A 197 -31.59 -2.35 -4.98
N ALA A 198 -30.58 -1.96 -5.78
CA ALA A 198 -29.20 -2.42 -5.64
C ALA A 198 -28.52 -1.94 -4.35
N ASP A 199 -29.06 -0.89 -3.72
CA ASP A 199 -28.53 -0.33 -2.48
C ASP A 199 -28.85 -1.22 -1.26
N PHE A 200 -29.64 -2.28 -1.41
CA PHE A 200 -29.97 -3.22 -0.33
C PHE A 200 -29.22 -4.55 -0.47
N PHE A 201 -28.97 -5.23 0.64
CA PHE A 201 -28.35 -6.58 0.63
C PHE A 201 -29.24 -7.63 -0.02
N GLU A 202 -30.56 -7.47 0.08
CA GLU A 202 -31.54 -8.40 -0.48
C GLU A 202 -31.83 -8.17 -1.97
N PHE A 203 -31.04 -7.31 -2.64
CA PHE A 203 -31.15 -7.06 -4.07
C PHE A 203 -31.16 -8.36 -4.89
N ASN A 204 -32.18 -8.52 -5.72
CA ASN A 204 -32.32 -9.61 -6.66
C ASN A 204 -32.40 -9.07 -8.09
N SER A 205 -31.34 -9.30 -8.87
CA SER A 205 -31.26 -8.88 -10.28
C SER A 205 -32.23 -9.61 -11.21
N GLU A 206 -32.81 -10.73 -10.77
CA GLU A 206 -33.81 -11.50 -11.53
C GLU A 206 -35.25 -11.08 -11.18
N ALA A 207 -35.44 -10.22 -10.17
CA ALA A 207 -36.78 -9.78 -9.78
C ALA A 207 -37.41 -8.88 -10.86
N ASN A 208 -38.58 -9.29 -11.35
CA ASN A 208 -39.38 -8.53 -12.32
C ASN A 208 -40.59 -7.82 -11.68
N ILE A 209 -40.83 -8.05 -10.39
CA ILE A 209 -41.82 -7.34 -9.57
C ILE A 209 -41.12 -6.80 -8.33
N SER A 210 -41.17 -5.48 -8.16
CA SER A 210 -40.56 -4.79 -7.02
C SER A 210 -41.44 -4.92 -5.77
N ASP A 211 -40.90 -5.49 -4.70
CA ASP A 211 -41.50 -5.47 -3.36
C ASP A 211 -40.56 -4.79 -2.37
N SER A 212 -40.91 -3.57 -1.97
CA SER A 212 -40.11 -2.77 -1.03
C SER A 212 -40.05 -3.37 0.37
N ASN A 213 -40.98 -4.27 0.74
CA ASN A 213 -40.92 -4.95 2.05
C ASN A 213 -39.82 -6.02 2.11
N LEU A 214 -39.29 -6.42 0.95
CA LEU A 214 -38.14 -7.32 0.85
C LEU A 214 -36.81 -6.58 0.84
N CYS A 215 -36.80 -5.25 0.65
CA CYS A 215 -35.63 -4.40 0.81
C CYS A 215 -35.48 -4.02 2.28
N ILE A 216 -34.86 -4.90 3.07
CA ILE A 216 -34.82 -4.76 4.53
C ILE A 216 -33.55 -4.04 4.96
N THR A 217 -32.40 -4.47 4.46
CA THR A 217 -31.10 -4.02 4.96
C THR A 217 -30.43 -3.12 3.94
N LEU A 218 -30.49 -1.80 4.17
CA LEU A 218 -29.78 -0.81 3.35
C LEU A 218 -28.26 -0.98 3.53
N LYS A 219 -27.51 -1.01 2.43
CA LYS A 219 -26.04 -0.95 2.44
C LYS A 219 -25.62 0.48 2.74
N VAL A 220 -24.87 0.63 3.83
CA VAL A 220 -24.24 1.88 4.23
C VAL A 220 -22.74 1.63 4.19
N PHE A 221 -22.08 2.28 3.25
CA PHE A 221 -20.63 2.17 3.06
C PHE A 221 -19.89 3.08 4.03
N GLY A 222 -18.80 2.59 4.59
CA GLY A 222 -17.93 3.33 5.50
C GLY A 222 -17.14 2.39 6.39
N CYS A 223 -16.49 2.94 7.42
CA CYS A 223 -15.72 2.14 8.35
C CYS A 223 -16.64 1.32 9.26
N ILE A 224 -16.42 0.01 9.31
CA ILE A 224 -17.21 -0.92 10.13
C ILE A 224 -16.51 -1.33 11.44
N ASP A 225 -15.26 -0.90 11.62
CA ASP A 225 -14.45 -1.22 12.79
C ASP A 225 -14.44 -0.06 13.78
N ASN A 226 -14.99 -0.31 14.97
CA ASN A 226 -15.10 0.70 16.03
C ASN A 226 -13.77 1.11 16.67
N ALA A 227 -12.67 0.43 16.32
CA ALA A 227 -11.32 0.81 16.75
C ALA A 227 -10.73 2.00 15.95
N TYR A 228 -11.41 2.46 14.89
CA TYR A 228 -10.92 3.53 14.00
C TYR A 228 -11.77 4.80 14.11
N LEU A 229 -11.15 5.96 13.91
CA LEU A 229 -11.83 7.26 14.00
C LEU A 229 -12.97 7.41 13.00
N GLU A 230 -12.84 6.84 11.80
CA GLU A 230 -13.80 6.97 10.72
C GLU A 230 -15.11 6.20 10.97
N TYR A 231 -15.14 5.32 11.98
CA TYR A 231 -16.36 4.70 12.48
C TYR A 231 -17.22 5.66 13.33
N TRP A 232 -16.64 6.75 13.85
CA TRP A 232 -17.27 7.66 14.81
C TRP A 232 -17.47 9.07 14.25
N ASN A 233 -18.34 9.84 14.90
CA ASN A 233 -18.46 11.27 14.65
C ASN A 233 -17.38 11.95 15.50
N TYR A 234 -16.24 12.22 14.87
CA TYR A 234 -15.06 12.80 15.48
C TYR A 234 -15.05 14.33 15.32
N SER A 235 -15.09 15.05 16.45
CA SER A 235 -15.00 16.50 16.48
C SER A 235 -14.40 16.99 17.78
N ASN A 236 -13.52 17.98 17.72
CA ASN A 236 -12.79 18.53 18.88
C ASN A 236 -12.13 17.43 19.74
N ASN A 237 -11.50 16.45 19.09
CA ASN A 237 -10.82 15.32 19.73
C ASN A 237 -11.71 14.37 20.57
N ILE A 238 -13.02 14.47 20.39
CA ILE A 238 -14.02 13.62 21.05
C ILE A 238 -14.74 12.80 19.99
N ILE A 239 -14.92 11.52 20.24
CA ILE A 239 -15.74 10.61 19.43
C ILE A 239 -17.15 10.53 19.98
N THR A 240 -18.15 10.55 19.11
CA THR A 240 -19.54 10.29 19.46
C THR A 240 -20.17 9.28 18.49
N PRO A 241 -21.20 8.51 18.90
CA PRO A 241 -21.85 7.55 18.01
C PRO A 241 -22.48 8.22 16.78
N LEU A 242 -22.36 7.61 15.60
CA LEU A 242 -23.12 8.01 14.41
C LEU A 242 -24.60 7.64 14.55
N GLU A 243 -25.48 8.43 13.94
CA GLU A 243 -26.90 8.09 13.81
C GLU A 243 -27.13 6.85 12.92
N VAL A 244 -26.27 6.67 11.91
CA VAL A 244 -26.29 5.52 11.01
C VAL A 244 -24.87 4.96 10.92
N VAL A 245 -24.71 3.71 11.31
CA VAL A 245 -23.42 3.02 11.27
C VAL A 245 -23.28 2.30 9.94
N ALA A 246 -22.09 2.35 9.35
CA ALA A 246 -21.77 1.59 8.15
C ALA A 246 -21.89 0.08 8.42
N ASN A 247 -22.34 -0.66 7.43
CA ASN A 247 -22.46 -2.13 7.46
C ASN A 247 -21.78 -2.81 6.26
N VAL A 248 -21.17 -2.01 5.38
CA VAL A 248 -20.27 -2.47 4.31
C VAL A 248 -18.97 -1.70 4.45
N ASP A 249 -17.88 -2.42 4.66
CA ASP A 249 -16.54 -1.84 4.63
C ASP A 249 -16.19 -1.38 3.22
N ASP A 250 -15.91 -0.09 3.06
CA ASP A 250 -15.43 0.51 1.81
C ASP A 250 -13.92 0.82 1.84
N GLY A 251 -13.22 0.39 2.90
CA GLY A 251 -11.80 0.64 3.10
C GLY A 251 -11.49 2.03 3.66
N SER A 252 -12.47 2.72 4.24
CA SER A 252 -12.27 4.04 4.88
C SER A 252 -11.69 3.99 6.30
N CYS A 253 -11.50 2.81 6.90
CA CYS A 253 -10.84 2.69 8.21
C CYS A 253 -9.33 2.94 8.09
N GLU A 254 -8.88 4.15 8.40
CA GLU A 254 -7.49 4.58 8.19
C GLU A 254 -6.80 4.92 9.52
N THR A 255 -7.49 5.61 10.43
CA THR A 255 -6.88 6.16 11.64
C THR A 255 -7.27 5.35 12.87
N LEU A 256 -6.34 4.55 13.40
CA LEU A 256 -6.54 3.82 14.65
C LEU A 256 -6.71 4.79 15.83
N ILE A 257 -7.68 4.52 16.69
CA ILE A 257 -7.90 5.28 17.93
C ILE A 257 -6.78 4.97 18.91
N VAL A 258 -6.15 6.03 19.42
CA VAL A 258 -5.25 6.01 20.55
C VAL A 258 -5.82 6.97 21.59
N GLU A 259 -6.34 6.41 22.67
CA GLU A 259 -6.92 7.14 23.78
C GLU A 259 -5.82 7.65 24.71
N GLY A 260 -5.92 8.91 25.16
CA GLY A 260 -5.01 9.49 26.15
C GLY A 260 -5.17 10.99 26.30
N CYS A 261 -4.45 11.57 27.26
CA CYS A 261 -4.46 13.02 27.49
C CYS A 261 -3.79 13.74 26.32
N LEU A 262 -4.49 14.70 25.73
CA LEU A 262 -4.01 15.49 24.59
C LEU A 262 -3.40 16.84 24.99
N ASP A 263 -3.50 17.24 26.26
CA ASP A 263 -2.97 18.50 26.75
C ASP A 263 -1.53 18.33 27.25
N PRO A 264 -0.52 18.94 26.59
CA PRO A 264 0.88 18.81 26.98
C PRO A 264 1.22 19.48 28.32
N ASN A 265 0.29 20.21 28.94
CA ASN A 265 0.49 20.80 30.26
C ASN A 265 0.16 19.84 31.42
N TYR A 266 -0.08 18.56 31.14
CA TYR A 266 -0.44 17.54 32.14
C TYR A 266 0.56 16.39 32.10
N LEU A 267 0.82 15.77 33.26
CA LEU A 267 1.76 14.64 33.38
C LEU A 267 1.30 13.40 32.60
N GLU A 268 -0.01 13.27 32.40
CA GLU A 268 -0.60 12.15 31.68
C GLU A 268 -0.58 12.33 30.15
N TYR A 269 -0.02 13.43 29.63
CA TYR A 269 0.07 13.71 28.20
C TYR A 269 0.67 12.55 27.40
N ASP A 270 -0.08 12.05 26.42
CA ASP A 270 0.41 11.06 25.45
C ASP A 270 0.54 11.71 24.06
N PRO A 271 1.77 11.85 23.52
CA PRO A 271 1.98 12.43 22.20
C PRO A 271 1.43 11.59 21.04
N ASN A 272 1.07 10.32 21.28
CA ASN A 272 0.47 9.43 20.27
C ASN A 272 -1.06 9.39 20.35
N ALA A 273 -1.65 9.94 21.42
CA ALA A 273 -3.10 9.96 21.56
C ALA A 273 -3.72 10.88 20.50
N ASN A 274 -4.89 10.46 20.00
CA ASN A 274 -5.72 11.22 19.06
C ASN A 274 -7.17 11.34 19.53
N VAL A 275 -7.54 10.71 20.64
CA VAL A 275 -8.84 10.86 21.30
C VAL A 275 -8.59 11.17 22.78
N ASP A 276 -9.22 12.25 23.27
CA ASP A 276 -9.14 12.61 24.68
C ASP A 276 -10.01 11.66 25.51
N ASP A 277 -9.36 10.88 26.37
CA ASP A 277 -10.01 9.94 27.30
C ASP A 277 -10.29 10.57 28.67
N THR A 278 -10.09 11.90 28.80
CA THR A 278 -10.23 12.68 30.03
C THR A 278 -9.22 12.31 31.12
N SER A 279 -8.12 11.64 30.76
CA SER A 279 -7.04 11.29 31.70
C SER A 279 -6.19 12.48 32.17
N CYS A 280 -6.30 13.66 31.53
CA CYS A 280 -5.61 14.88 31.94
C CYS A 280 -6.04 15.31 33.36
N SER A 281 -5.30 14.88 34.38
CA SER A 281 -5.71 15.02 35.78
C SER A 281 -4.73 15.85 36.59
N THR A 282 -3.43 15.68 36.35
CA THR A 282 -2.36 16.33 37.09
C THR A 282 -1.64 17.33 36.21
N THR A 283 -1.89 18.63 36.42
CA THR A 283 -1.15 19.69 35.72
C THR A 283 0.35 19.56 36.02
N GLU A 284 1.16 19.59 34.97
CA GLU A 284 2.61 19.58 35.03
C GLU A 284 3.12 20.90 35.66
N VAL A 285 3.87 20.78 36.74
CA VAL A 285 4.58 21.88 37.39
C VAL A 285 6.06 21.53 37.39
N LEU A 286 6.81 22.22 36.54
CA LEU A 286 8.25 22.05 36.39
C LEU A 286 8.99 22.73 37.54
N GLY A 287 9.87 22.00 38.22
CA GLY A 287 10.73 22.55 39.25
C GLY A 287 11.59 21.50 39.94
N CYS A 288 12.36 21.91 40.94
CA CYS A 288 13.16 20.98 41.72
C CYS A 288 12.29 20.28 42.76
N MET A 289 12.18 18.96 42.66
CA MET A 289 11.45 18.14 43.65
C MET A 289 12.32 17.68 44.83
N ASP A 290 13.63 17.93 44.78
CA ASP A 290 14.57 17.50 45.80
C ASP A 290 14.77 18.60 46.86
N PHE A 291 14.31 18.34 48.08
CA PHE A 291 14.38 19.27 49.20
C PHE A 291 15.81 19.61 49.64
N ASN A 292 16.83 18.88 49.17
CA ASN A 292 18.22 19.15 49.47
C ASN A 292 18.82 20.27 48.62
N TYR A 293 18.05 20.89 47.72
CA TYR A 293 18.53 21.97 46.85
C TYR A 293 17.80 23.28 47.17
N LEU A 294 18.48 24.41 46.96
CA LEU A 294 17.90 25.73 47.21
C LEU A 294 16.70 26.05 46.31
N GLU A 295 16.65 25.44 45.12
CA GLU A 295 15.59 25.63 44.13
C GLU A 295 14.36 24.74 44.38
N TYR A 296 14.30 24.00 45.48
CA TYR A 296 13.17 23.13 45.83
C TYR A 296 11.83 23.87 45.77
N ASP A 297 10.89 23.32 45.01
CA ASP A 297 9.51 23.78 44.93
C ASP A 297 8.57 22.63 45.34
N GLN A 298 7.82 22.84 46.41
CA GLN A 298 6.86 21.87 46.93
C GLN A 298 5.71 21.57 45.97
N LEU A 299 5.43 22.47 45.01
CA LEU A 299 4.39 22.27 44.00
C LEU A 299 4.91 21.57 42.75
N ALA A 300 6.24 21.49 42.56
CA ALA A 300 6.83 20.80 41.42
C ALA A 300 6.51 19.30 41.47
N ASN A 301 6.11 18.76 40.32
CA ASN A 301 5.79 17.34 40.14
C ASN A 301 6.48 16.71 38.93
N SER A 302 7.31 17.50 38.24
CA SER A 302 8.10 17.14 37.06
C SER A 302 9.32 18.06 36.97
N GLY A 303 10.26 17.69 36.11
CA GLY A 303 11.47 18.47 35.86
C GLY A 303 12.74 17.62 35.99
N GLU A 304 13.68 17.82 35.08
CA GLU A 304 14.97 17.15 35.15
C GLU A 304 15.82 17.70 36.31
N GLN A 305 16.30 16.79 37.16
CA GLN A 305 17.04 17.15 38.36
C GLN A 305 18.27 18.01 38.03
N GLU A 306 19.00 17.72 36.95
CA GLU A 306 20.20 18.49 36.57
C GLU A 306 19.90 19.92 36.11
N LEU A 307 18.68 20.18 35.60
CA LEU A 307 18.29 21.49 35.09
C LEU A 307 17.66 22.36 36.18
N TYR A 308 16.81 21.77 37.02
CA TYR A 308 16.02 22.50 38.01
C TYR A 308 16.63 22.48 39.41
N CYS A 309 17.40 21.44 39.78
CA CYS A 309 18.10 21.34 41.07
C CYS A 309 19.59 21.61 40.87
N GLN A 310 20.00 22.88 40.98
CA GLN A 310 21.37 23.29 40.64
C GLN A 310 22.24 23.42 41.87
N THR A 311 21.72 24.00 42.95
CA THR A 311 22.51 24.37 44.12
C THR A 311 22.17 23.48 45.31
N LEU A 312 23.01 22.48 45.57
CA LEU A 312 22.89 21.61 46.75
C LEU A 312 23.06 22.45 48.03
N ILE A 313 22.18 22.24 49.00
CA ILE A 313 22.26 22.85 50.32
C ILE A 313 23.46 22.27 51.07
N PHE A 314 24.36 23.16 51.46
CA PHE A 314 25.43 22.89 52.40
C PHE A 314 25.20 23.78 53.62
N GLU A 315 24.82 23.15 54.71
CA GLU A 315 24.59 23.82 55.99
C GLU A 315 25.92 24.12 56.69
N GLY A 316 25.99 25.27 57.35
CA GLY A 316 27.10 25.64 58.21
C GLY A 316 27.23 27.14 58.41
N CYS A 317 28.17 27.54 59.26
CA CYS A 317 28.42 28.94 59.54
C CYS A 317 28.95 29.66 58.29
N MET A 318 28.21 30.68 57.84
CA MET A 318 28.56 31.46 56.65
C MET A 318 29.43 32.69 56.96
N ASP A 319 29.65 33.02 58.24
CA ASP A 319 30.42 34.19 58.66
C ASP A 319 31.90 33.83 58.94
N GLU A 320 32.81 34.39 58.15
CA GLU A 320 34.25 34.16 58.24
C GLU A 320 34.87 34.57 59.59
N ASN A 321 34.18 35.41 60.37
CA ASN A 321 34.64 35.86 61.68
C ASN A 321 34.44 34.83 62.79
N TYR A 322 33.85 33.67 62.51
CA TYR A 322 33.64 32.61 63.50
C TYR A 322 34.57 31.41 63.26
N LEU A 323 34.92 30.68 64.33
CA LEU A 323 35.76 29.48 64.24
C LEU A 323 35.10 28.37 63.44
N GLU A 324 33.77 28.27 63.54
CA GLU A 324 32.96 27.24 62.87
C GLU A 324 32.68 27.58 61.39
N TYR A 325 33.23 28.69 60.87
CA TYR A 325 33.07 29.09 59.46
C TYR A 325 33.36 27.94 58.49
N ASN A 326 32.38 27.65 57.64
CA ASN A 326 32.49 26.68 56.57
C ASN A 326 32.42 27.41 55.20
N PRO A 327 33.51 27.45 54.42
CA PRO A 327 33.54 28.14 53.13
C PRO A 327 32.64 27.50 52.05
N PHE A 328 32.15 26.28 52.28
CA PHE A 328 31.21 25.61 51.39
C PHE A 328 29.75 25.82 51.80
N ALA A 329 29.48 26.39 52.98
CA ALA A 329 28.12 26.60 53.44
C ALA A 329 27.42 27.68 52.59
N ASN A 330 26.21 27.37 52.14
CA ASN A 330 25.33 28.29 51.43
C ASN A 330 24.01 28.54 52.18
N VAL A 331 23.79 27.85 53.31
CA VAL A 331 22.69 28.05 54.24
C VAL A 331 23.27 28.09 55.65
N ASP A 332 22.95 29.16 56.39
CA ASP A 332 23.32 29.29 57.80
C ASP A 332 22.41 28.42 58.67
N ASP A 333 23.01 27.45 59.34
CA ASP A 333 22.35 26.54 60.27
C ASP A 333 22.44 27.01 61.74
N GLY A 334 23.00 28.20 61.97
CA GLY A 334 23.22 28.75 63.30
C GLY A 334 24.43 28.16 64.02
N SER A 335 25.33 27.47 63.31
CA SER A 335 26.58 26.94 63.88
C SER A 335 27.64 28.01 64.18
N CYS A 336 27.44 29.27 63.81
CA CYS A 336 28.32 30.39 64.18
C CYS A 336 28.23 30.71 65.68
N LEU A 337 29.04 30.04 66.51
CA LEU A 337 28.97 30.18 67.97
C LEU A 337 30.17 30.93 68.55
N THR A 338 31.38 30.68 68.04
CA THR A 338 32.62 31.22 68.62
C THR A 338 33.26 32.27 67.73
N PHE A 339 33.18 33.54 68.13
CA PHE A 339 33.82 34.64 67.41
C PHE A 339 35.36 34.53 67.47
N LYS A 340 36.03 34.79 66.35
CA LYS A 340 37.49 34.83 66.23
C LYS A 340 38.02 36.10 66.87
N VAL A 341 38.73 35.94 67.98
CA VAL A 341 39.49 36.98 68.64
C VAL A 341 40.96 36.57 68.56
N TYR A 342 41.74 37.39 67.88
CA TYR A 342 43.16 37.16 67.66
C TYR A 342 43.98 37.64 68.86
N GLY A 343 44.88 36.81 69.36
CA GLY A 343 45.80 37.14 70.45
C GLY A 343 46.54 35.91 70.95
N CYS A 344 47.41 36.06 71.95
CA CYS A 344 48.14 34.92 72.49
C CYS A 344 47.22 34.00 73.31
N THR A 345 47.09 32.73 72.91
CA THR A 345 46.22 31.74 73.57
C THR A 345 46.94 30.83 74.56
N ASP A 346 48.26 30.96 74.69
CA ASP A 346 49.07 30.15 75.60
C ASP A 346 49.14 30.83 76.98
N PRO A 347 48.53 30.24 78.04
CA PRO A 347 48.50 30.83 79.38
C PRO A 347 49.88 30.92 80.06
N THR A 348 50.93 30.36 79.45
CA THR A 348 52.31 30.43 79.97
C THR A 348 53.14 31.60 79.43
N GLN A 349 52.61 32.34 78.46
CA GLN A 349 53.31 33.41 77.76
C GLN A 349 52.96 34.80 78.32
N CYS A 350 53.86 35.78 78.17
CA CYS A 350 53.76 37.07 78.84
C CYS A 350 52.60 37.97 78.38
N ASN A 351 52.11 37.76 77.16
CA ASN A 351 51.01 38.53 76.57
C ASN A 351 49.77 37.67 76.32
N TYR A 352 49.56 36.61 77.10
CA TYR A 352 48.35 35.80 77.08
C TYR A 352 47.08 36.68 77.19
N ASP A 353 46.10 36.44 76.32
CA ASP A 353 44.79 37.09 76.30
C ASP A 353 43.69 36.05 76.50
N GLU A 354 42.95 36.14 77.61
CA GLU A 354 41.86 35.20 77.95
C GLU A 354 40.65 35.30 77.01
N THR A 355 40.55 36.37 76.24
CA THR A 355 39.50 36.56 75.24
C THR A 355 39.90 36.04 73.86
N ALA A 356 41.19 35.77 73.64
CA ALA A 356 41.68 35.24 72.37
C ALA A 356 41.19 33.81 72.14
N THR A 357 40.59 33.58 70.98
CA THR A 357 40.11 32.28 70.52
C THR A 357 40.98 31.71 69.38
N VAL A 358 41.84 32.54 68.80
CA VAL A 358 42.81 32.18 67.75
C VAL A 358 44.18 32.74 68.11
N ASN A 359 45.21 31.89 68.10
CA ASN A 359 46.60 32.35 68.26
C ASN A 359 47.04 33.14 67.02
N ASP A 360 47.50 34.37 67.22
CA ASP A 360 47.99 35.26 66.14
C ASP A 360 49.52 35.31 66.06
N ASP A 361 50.20 34.34 66.68
CA ASP A 361 51.65 34.25 66.82
C ASP A 361 52.29 35.45 67.55
N SER A 362 51.49 36.28 68.23
CA SER A 362 52.01 37.37 69.06
C SER A 362 52.59 36.87 70.37
N CYS A 363 52.39 35.60 70.74
CA CYS A 363 52.92 35.02 71.97
C CYS A 363 54.43 35.23 72.10
N TYR A 364 54.86 35.94 73.13
CA TYR A 364 56.27 36.07 73.46
C TYR A 364 56.55 35.69 74.89
N ASN A 365 57.74 35.15 75.08
CA ASN A 365 58.35 35.02 76.38
C ASN A 365 59.59 35.91 76.38
N ASN A 366 59.67 36.85 77.31
CA ASN A 366 60.81 37.76 77.40
C ASN A 366 62.02 37.13 78.14
N ASP A 367 62.06 35.80 78.22
CA ASP A 367 62.86 35.07 79.20
C ASP A 367 64.28 34.75 78.73
N LEU A 368 65.17 35.68 79.06
CA LEU A 368 66.56 35.43 79.43
C LEU A 368 66.71 35.40 80.97
N GLY A 369 65.80 34.72 81.67
CA GLY A 369 65.91 34.32 83.07
C GLY A 369 65.04 35.06 84.10
N CYS A 370 64.38 36.18 83.76
CA CYS A 370 63.83 37.10 84.76
C CYS A 370 62.30 37.35 84.68
N GLY A 371 61.56 36.58 83.88
CA GLY A 371 60.09 36.67 83.80
C GLY A 371 59.54 37.89 83.04
N CYS A 372 58.21 38.07 83.04
CA CYS A 372 57.50 38.99 82.13
C CYS A 372 57.58 40.48 82.49
N ASP A 373 58.04 40.81 83.69
CA ASP A 373 58.03 42.17 84.23
C ASP A 373 59.44 42.77 84.43
N ALA A 374 60.50 42.08 84.00
CA ALA A 374 61.89 42.54 84.16
C ALA A 374 62.73 42.38 82.88
N PRO A 375 63.68 43.29 82.61
CA PRO A 375 64.68 43.10 81.56
C PRO A 375 65.60 41.91 81.90
N ALA A 376 66.18 41.29 80.86
CA ALA A 376 67.15 40.21 80.99
C ALA A 376 68.33 40.59 81.90
N ALA A 377 68.85 39.63 82.69
CA ALA A 377 70.03 39.85 83.54
C ALA A 377 71.27 40.22 82.70
N GLU A 378 72.08 41.16 83.20
CA GLU A 378 73.37 41.53 82.59
C GLU A 378 74.38 40.37 82.75
N GLN A 379 75.30 40.23 81.79
CA GLN A 379 76.32 39.18 81.82
C GLN A 379 77.13 39.25 83.12
N GLY A 380 77.27 38.11 83.82
CA GLY A 380 77.97 38.02 85.11
C GLY A 380 77.10 38.17 86.35
N TYR A 381 75.84 38.59 86.17
CA TYR A 381 74.90 38.86 87.25
C TYR A 381 73.65 37.96 87.18
N ASP A 382 73.03 37.71 88.33
CA ASP A 382 71.67 37.16 88.41
C ASP A 382 70.60 38.27 88.22
N CYS A 383 69.32 37.88 88.19
CA CYS A 383 68.19 38.80 87.98
C CYS A 383 68.00 39.85 89.09
N ASP A 384 68.64 39.68 90.24
CA ASP A 384 68.63 40.65 91.34
C ASP A 384 69.86 41.58 91.28
N GLY A 385 70.72 41.42 90.26
CA GLY A 385 71.96 42.18 90.09
C GLY A 385 73.10 41.70 90.97
N ASN A 386 73.02 40.49 91.55
CA ASN A 386 74.11 39.91 92.32
C ASN A 386 75.09 39.19 91.40
N CYS A 387 76.36 39.24 91.77
CA CYS A 387 77.40 38.54 91.06
C CYS A 387 77.24 37.01 91.09
N LEU A 388 77.44 36.34 89.96
CA LEU A 388 77.36 34.87 89.87
C LEU A 388 78.57 34.14 90.47
N SER A 389 79.75 34.79 90.54
CA SER A 389 80.98 34.23 91.14
C SER A 389 81.91 35.37 91.60
N ASP A 390 82.19 35.41 92.90
CA ASP A 390 83.08 36.38 93.58
C ASP A 390 83.80 35.59 94.70
N VAL A 391 84.97 35.04 94.37
CA VAL A 391 85.69 34.07 95.20
C VAL A 391 86.30 34.71 96.43
N ASP A 392 86.80 35.94 96.32
CA ASP A 392 87.48 36.64 97.41
C ASP A 392 86.56 37.62 98.17
N SER A 393 85.32 37.79 97.69
CA SER A 393 84.26 38.60 98.28
C SER A 393 84.60 40.08 98.35
N ASP A 394 85.37 40.59 97.39
CA ASP A 394 85.72 42.01 97.28
C ASP A 394 84.61 42.86 96.62
N GLY A 395 83.59 42.21 96.05
CA GLY A 395 82.42 42.84 95.42
C GLY A 395 82.55 43.05 93.91
N ILE A 396 83.59 42.53 93.26
CA ILE A 396 83.76 42.48 91.80
C ILE A 396 83.65 41.01 91.37
N CYS A 397 82.91 40.73 90.29
CA CYS A 397 82.83 39.35 89.80
C CYS A 397 84.17 38.86 89.26
N ASP A 398 84.49 37.59 89.50
CA ASP A 398 85.74 36.95 89.05
C ASP A 398 86.01 37.21 87.54
N GLU A 399 84.96 37.21 86.70
CA GLU A 399 85.10 37.45 85.26
C GLU A 399 85.45 38.91 84.89
N PHE A 400 85.38 39.81 85.85
CA PHE A 400 85.69 41.24 85.74
C PHE A 400 86.92 41.65 86.57
N GLU A 401 87.59 40.72 87.26
CA GLU A 401 88.80 40.99 88.01
C GLU A 401 90.06 41.18 87.13
N ILE A 402 90.98 42.03 87.57
CA ILE A 402 92.23 42.34 86.88
C ILE A 402 93.42 41.93 87.78
N GLU A 403 94.23 40.96 87.33
CA GLU A 403 95.40 40.47 88.08
C GLU A 403 96.57 41.48 88.14
N GLY A 404 97.32 41.51 89.25
CA GLY A 404 98.54 42.31 89.43
C GLY A 404 99.09 42.27 90.85
N CYS A 405 100.20 42.97 91.13
CA CYS A 405 100.68 43.12 92.52
C CYS A 405 100.17 44.43 93.11
N GLN A 406 99.60 44.40 94.33
CA GLN A 406 99.11 45.60 95.02
C GLN A 406 100.16 46.28 95.92
N ASP A 407 101.38 45.73 96.03
CA ASP A 407 102.47 46.36 96.79
C ASP A 407 103.18 47.44 95.96
N PRO A 408 103.12 48.73 96.34
CA PRO A 408 103.73 49.84 95.59
C PRO A 408 105.26 49.73 95.45
N LEU A 409 105.91 48.89 96.25
CA LEU A 409 107.35 48.65 96.23
C LEU A 409 107.74 47.43 95.38
N ALA A 410 106.77 46.65 94.88
CA ALA A 410 107.00 45.55 93.97
C ALA A 410 107.23 46.03 92.54
N ALA A 411 108.16 45.38 91.82
CA ALA A 411 108.50 45.75 90.46
C ALA A 411 107.34 45.52 89.45
N ASN A 412 106.34 44.69 89.79
CA ASN A 412 105.14 44.40 89.01
C ASN A 412 103.86 45.04 89.59
N TYR A 413 103.97 46.15 90.34
CA TYR A 413 102.81 46.87 90.87
C TYR A 413 101.84 47.36 89.77
N ASN A 414 100.55 47.04 89.88
CA ASN A 414 99.47 47.55 89.02
C ASN A 414 98.36 48.16 89.87
N TRP A 415 98.11 49.47 89.73
CA TRP A 415 97.09 50.15 90.56
C TRP A 415 95.65 49.81 90.17
N PHE A 416 95.41 49.24 88.99
CA PHE A 416 94.10 48.73 88.57
C PHE A 416 93.88 47.26 88.94
N SER A 417 94.84 46.64 89.64
CA SER A 417 94.76 45.26 90.09
C SER A 417 93.67 45.10 91.14
N THR A 418 92.74 44.17 90.91
CA THR A 418 91.77 43.73 91.91
C THR A 418 92.22 42.43 92.59
N GLU A 419 93.08 41.62 91.96
CA GLU A 419 93.63 40.34 92.50
C GLU A 419 95.18 40.33 92.62
N ALA A 420 95.78 39.71 93.66
CA ALA A 420 97.19 39.83 94.07
C ALA A 420 98.11 38.62 93.69
N ASP A 421 99.18 38.85 92.90
CA ASP A 421 100.14 37.81 92.45
C ASP A 421 101.49 37.75 93.24
N PHE A 422 102.03 36.55 93.55
CA PHE A 422 103.17 36.30 94.49
C PHE A 422 104.47 35.82 93.81
N VAL A 423 105.55 36.64 93.66
CA VAL A 423 106.92 36.12 93.34
C VAL A 423 108.14 36.90 93.95
N ASN A 424 108.79 36.21 94.91
CA ASN A 424 110.22 36.08 95.36
C ASN A 424 111.14 37.23 95.87
N THR A 425 111.64 37.04 97.11
CA THR A 425 112.60 37.84 97.89
C THR A 425 113.97 37.15 98.11
N GLN A 426 114.69 36.74 97.05
CA GLN A 426 116.00 36.09 97.23
C GLN A 426 117.02 36.38 96.10
N ASP A 427 117.49 37.63 95.95
CA ASP A 427 118.74 37.87 95.18
C ASP A 427 119.49 39.22 95.41
N ALA A 428 119.12 40.06 96.37
CA ALA A 428 119.83 41.34 96.58
C ALA A 428 121.14 41.23 97.42
N LEU A 429 121.43 40.08 98.04
CA LEU A 429 122.64 39.86 98.85
C LEU A 429 123.88 39.43 98.03
N ILE A 430 123.73 39.11 96.74
CA ILE A 430 124.83 38.68 95.86
C ILE A 430 125.53 39.85 95.14
N GLN A 431 124.90 41.03 95.05
CA GLN A 431 125.45 42.18 94.34
C GLN A 431 126.51 42.99 95.13
N ILE A 432 126.63 42.78 96.45
CA ILE A 432 127.64 43.45 97.30
C ILE A 432 128.99 42.69 97.27
N ILE A 433 128.97 41.37 97.05
CA ILE A 433 130.19 40.53 97.05
C ILE A 433 130.91 40.55 95.69
N LEU A 434 130.17 40.72 94.57
CA LEU A 434 130.76 40.75 93.22
C LEU A 434 131.50 42.07 92.89
N ASN A 435 131.12 43.19 93.50
CA ASN A 435 131.81 44.49 93.30
C ASN A 435 133.13 44.62 94.09
N THR A 436 133.44 43.70 95.00
CA THR A 436 134.70 43.72 95.79
C THR A 436 135.79 42.80 95.21
N ILE A 437 135.45 41.91 94.27
CA ILE A 437 136.39 40.94 93.65
C ILE A 437 136.93 41.42 92.30
N GLN A 438 136.24 42.35 91.61
CA GLN A 438 136.66 42.86 90.28
C GLN A 438 137.77 43.94 90.29
N MET A 439 138.15 44.52 91.44
CA MET A 439 139.24 45.50 91.51
C MET A 439 140.63 44.90 91.81
N GLN A 440 140.76 43.60 92.11
CA GLN A 440 142.04 42.95 92.44
C GLN A 440 142.65 42.11 91.31
N THR A 441 142.02 42.02 90.12
CA THR A 441 142.51 41.16 89.02
C THR A 441 142.83 41.90 87.71
N TRP A 442 142.87 43.24 87.71
CA TRP A 442 143.33 44.05 86.56
C TRP A 442 144.73 44.64 86.76
N THR A 443 145.49 44.15 87.73
CA THR A 443 146.94 44.38 87.82
C THR A 443 147.66 43.06 87.58
N MET A 444 148.49 43.03 86.53
CA MET A 444 149.48 41.99 86.18
C MET A 444 148.93 40.74 85.48
N VAL A 445 148.86 40.78 84.14
CA VAL A 445 149.65 39.95 83.18
C VAL A 445 149.37 40.60 81.80
N LEU A 446 150.21 41.47 81.23
CA LEU A 446 151.39 41.11 80.45
C LEU A 446 152.33 42.33 80.26
N VAL A 447 153.49 42.22 80.89
CA VAL A 447 154.75 42.86 80.50
C VAL A 447 155.45 41.90 79.52
N LYS A 448 155.90 42.43 78.37
CA LYS A 448 156.84 41.91 77.32
C LYS A 448 156.23 41.65 75.94
N SER A 449 156.17 42.71 75.11
CA SER A 449 157.08 42.94 73.98
C SER A 449 156.91 44.37 73.50
#